data_AF-A0A8J9YU59-F1
#
_entry.id   AF-A0A8J9YU59-F1
#
_cell.length_a   1.000
_cell.length_b   1.000
_cell.length_c   1.000
_cell.angle_alpha   90.00
_cell.angle_beta   90.00
_cell.angle_gamma   90.00
#
_symmetry.space_group_name_H-M   'P 1'
#
loop_
_entity.id
_entity.type
_entity.pdbx_description
1 polymer ?
#
loop_
_entity_poly.entity_id
_entity_poly.type
_entity_poly.pdbx_seq_one_letter_code
_entity_poly.pdbx_strand_id
1 'polypeptide(L)'
;MVAMKVVVLGAGIVGMTSALRIVEDCGTAGLDMTVMADKFSPNTTSDVAAGNAEILNVKTGLRPMREMIRLEKEEKKDNLSGKTVQIIHNYGHGGNGIAWSFGCAKEVAIMVKQLLQKQSTKSRL
;
A
#
# COMPACT_ATOMS: atom_id res chain seq x y z
N MET A 1 14.86 -7.14 18.91
CA MET A 1 13.48 -6.85 18.45
C MET A 1 13.20 -7.74 17.25
N VAL A 2 12.08 -8.46 17.23
CA VAL A 2 11.62 -9.15 16.02
C VAL A 2 11.01 -8.10 15.09
N ALA A 3 11.45 -8.04 13.83
CA ALA A 3 10.92 -7.09 12.86
C ALA A 3 9.49 -7.46 12.45
N MET A 4 8.60 -6.46 12.35
CA MET A 4 7.25 -6.66 11.85
C MET A 4 7.29 -6.85 10.33
N LYS A 5 6.78 -7.99 9.86
CA LYS A 5 6.66 -8.28 8.44
C LYS A 5 5.49 -7.50 7.84
N VAL A 6 5.76 -6.72 6.81
CA VAL A 6 4.76 -5.92 6.09
C VAL A 6 4.83 -6.26 4.61
N VAL A 7 3.70 -6.65 4.05
CA VAL A 7 3.57 -6.88 2.61
C VAL A 7 2.67 -5.81 2.02
N VAL A 8 3.17 -5.07 1.03
CA VAL A 8 2.41 -4.13 0.23
C VAL A 8 2.04 -4.79 -1.09
N LEU A 9 0.75 -4.84 -1.40
CA LEU A 9 0.25 -5.44 -2.63
C LEU A 9 0.05 -4.37 -3.71
N GLY A 10 0.70 -4.57 -4.85
CA GLY A 10 0.67 -3.69 -6.02
C GLY A 10 1.83 -2.68 -6.05
N ALA A 11 2.48 -2.58 -7.21
CA ALA A 11 3.60 -1.66 -7.46
C ALA A 11 3.17 -0.41 -8.27
N GLY A 12 1.87 -0.12 -8.32
CA GLY A 12 1.36 1.14 -8.86
C GLY A 12 1.52 2.29 -7.87
N ILE A 13 1.11 3.50 -8.28
CA ILE A 13 1.31 4.74 -7.50
C ILE A 13 0.82 4.61 -6.04
N VAL A 14 -0.35 4.03 -5.81
CA VAL A 14 -0.95 3.88 -4.46
C VAL A 14 -0.12 2.95 -3.57
N GLY A 15 0.37 1.83 -4.11
CA GLY A 15 1.17 0.87 -3.36
C GLY A 15 2.57 1.40 -3.07
N MET A 16 3.23 1.99 -4.07
CA MET A 16 4.57 2.55 -3.90
C MET A 16 4.59 3.77 -2.98
N THR A 17 3.62 4.68 -3.07
CA THR A 17 3.54 5.80 -2.10
C THR A 17 3.25 5.30 -0.69
N SER A 18 2.43 4.26 -0.53
CA SER A 18 2.19 3.64 0.78
C SER A 18 3.48 3.05 1.37
N ALA A 19 4.22 2.26 0.58
CA ALA A 19 5.50 1.69 1.00
C ALA A 19 6.50 2.79 1.40
N LEU A 20 6.64 3.83 0.56
CA LEU A 20 7.50 4.97 0.82
C LEU A 20 7.13 5.66 2.13
N ARG A 21 5.86 6.04 2.31
CA ARG A 21 5.40 6.77 3.50
C ARG A 21 5.54 5.95 4.77
N ILE A 22 5.34 4.64 4.72
CA ILE A 22 5.60 3.77 5.86
C ILE A 22 7.08 3.82 6.26
N VAL A 23 8.00 3.69 5.30
CA VAL A 23 9.44 3.75 5.56
C VAL A 23 9.85 5.12 6.11
N GLU A 24 9.34 6.21 5.53
CA GLU A 24 9.63 7.58 5.98
C GLU A 24 9.14 7.85 7.40
N ASP A 25 7.89 7.47 7.72
CA ASP A 25 7.25 7.85 8.98
C ASP A 25 7.51 6.88 10.14
N CYS A 26 7.80 5.61 9.84
CA CYS A 26 8.02 4.56 10.83
C CYS A 26 9.50 4.16 10.95
N GLY A 27 10.34 4.54 9.99
CA GLY A 27 11.73 4.09 9.89
C GLY A 27 11.85 2.62 9.45
N THR A 28 13.08 2.16 9.23
CA THR A 28 13.36 0.77 8.83
C THR A 28 13.71 -0.14 10.00
N ALA A 29 14.11 0.43 11.14
CA ALA A 29 14.48 -0.30 12.35
C ALA A 29 13.23 -0.90 13.02
N GLY A 30 12.82 -2.09 12.57
CA GLY A 30 11.64 -2.80 13.07
C GLY A 30 10.65 -3.22 11.99
N LEU A 31 10.95 -2.97 10.71
CA LEU A 31 10.13 -3.35 9.57
C LEU A 31 10.91 -4.28 8.64
N ASP A 32 10.29 -5.39 8.27
CA ASP A 32 10.71 -6.25 7.16
C ASP A 32 9.64 -6.10 6.06
N MET A 33 9.89 -5.20 5.11
CA MET A 33 8.91 -4.80 4.11
C MET A 33 9.15 -5.46 2.76
N THR A 34 8.10 -6.02 2.17
CA THR A 34 8.11 -6.58 0.81
C THR A 34 6.98 -5.95 -0.02
N VAL A 35 7.29 -5.54 -1.26
CA VAL A 35 6.27 -5.16 -2.26
C VAL A 35 6.06 -6.34 -3.20
N MET A 36 4.81 -6.80 -3.33
CA MET A 36 4.44 -7.87 -4.25
C MET A 36 3.50 -7.34 -5.33
N ALA A 37 3.85 -7.57 -6.58
CA ALA A 37 3.05 -7.18 -7.73
C ALA A 37 3.29 -8.13 -8.90
N ASP A 38 2.28 -8.28 -9.76
CA ASP A 38 2.41 -9.00 -11.04
C ASP A 38 3.33 -8.25 -12.02
N LYS A 39 3.25 -6.92 -12.01
CA LYS A 39 4.06 -6.03 -12.85
C LYS A 39 4.63 -4.89 -12.01
N PHE A 40 5.85 -4.50 -12.36
CA PHE A 40 6.55 -3.33 -11.82
C PHE A 40 6.78 -2.31 -12.92
N SER A 41 7.12 -1.07 -12.56
CA SER A 41 7.51 -0.04 -13.54
C SER A 41 8.66 -0.56 -14.42
N PRO A 42 8.65 -0.29 -15.74
CA PRO A 42 7.76 0.61 -16.49
C PRO A 42 6.50 -0.07 -17.08
N ASN A 43 6.11 -1.23 -16.54
CA ASN A 43 5.06 -2.10 -17.07
C ASN A 43 3.73 -2.00 -16.29
N THR A 44 3.52 -0.91 -15.56
CA THR A 44 2.25 -0.58 -14.91
C THR A 44 1.40 0.33 -15.79
N THR A 45 0.09 0.35 -15.57
CA THR A 45 -0.84 1.29 -16.22
C THR A 45 -0.51 2.74 -15.88
N SER A 46 0.06 3.01 -14.70
CA SER A 46 0.40 4.35 -14.25
C SER A 46 1.60 4.96 -14.99
N ASP A 47 2.49 4.13 -15.57
CA ASP A 47 3.72 4.61 -16.24
C ASP A 47 3.44 5.42 -17.53
N VAL A 48 2.22 5.36 -18.07
CA VAL A 48 1.79 6.06 -19.29
C VAL A 48 0.76 7.16 -19.03
N ALA A 49 0.51 7.49 -17.76
CA ALA A 49 -0.40 8.58 -17.39
C ALA A 49 0.27 9.96 -17.60
N ALA A 50 0.45 10.38 -18.86
CA ALA A 50 0.92 11.72 -19.22
C ALA A 50 0.20 12.23 -20.49
N GLY A 51 -0.20 13.49 -20.48
CA GLY A 51 -0.96 14.14 -21.56
C GLY A 51 -0.10 14.69 -22.71
N ASN A 52 -0.64 14.61 -23.92
CA ASN A 52 -0.25 15.17 -25.23
C ASN A 52 1.25 15.21 -25.60
N ALA A 53 1.69 14.16 -26.31
CA ALA A 53 2.85 14.14 -27.18
C ALA A 53 2.56 13.19 -28.37
N GLU A 54 3.49 13.10 -29.33
CA GLU A 54 3.46 12.12 -30.43
C GLU A 54 3.12 10.71 -29.91
N ILE A 55 2.29 9.95 -30.64
CA ILE A 55 1.82 8.63 -30.18
C ILE A 55 2.99 7.65 -30.18
N LEU A 56 3.63 7.50 -29.03
CA LEU A 56 4.73 6.54 -28.84
C LEU A 56 4.22 5.12 -28.62
N ASN A 57 3.09 4.94 -27.93
CA ASN A 57 2.49 3.64 -27.58
C ASN A 57 1.03 3.78 -27.16
N VAL A 58 0.23 2.73 -27.33
CA VAL A 58 -1.15 2.63 -26.81
C VAL A 58 -1.19 1.61 -25.67
N LYS A 59 -1.66 2.02 -24.50
CA LYS A 59 -1.96 1.10 -23.38
C LYS A 59 -3.38 1.32 -22.87
N THR A 60 -4.02 0.25 -22.41
CA THR A 60 -5.33 0.29 -21.76
C THR A 60 -5.20 -0.16 -20.30
N GLY A 61 -6.09 0.32 -19.44
CA GLY A 61 -6.17 -0.15 -18.07
C GLY A 61 -7.52 0.15 -17.43
N LEU A 62 -7.94 -0.74 -16.54
CA LEU A 62 -9.19 -0.61 -15.82
C LEU A 62 -8.99 0.27 -14.58
N ARG A 63 -9.86 1.27 -14.41
CA ARG A 63 -9.83 2.12 -13.22
C ARG A 63 -10.49 1.36 -12.06
N PRO A 64 -9.82 1.23 -10.90
CA PRO A 64 -10.39 0.55 -9.74
C PRO A 64 -11.39 1.47 -9.04
N MET A 65 -12.56 1.69 -9.64
CA MET A 65 -13.60 2.58 -9.12
C MET A 65 -14.37 1.93 -7.97
N ARG A 66 -14.68 2.72 -6.94
CA ARG A 66 -15.66 2.41 -5.90
C ARG A 66 -16.49 3.67 -5.62
N GLU A 67 -17.67 3.49 -5.04
CA GLU A 67 -18.47 4.61 -4.52
C GLU A 67 -17.70 5.42 -3.47
N MET A 68 -16.96 4.73 -2.60
CA MET A 68 -16.00 5.32 -1.67
C MET A 68 -14.67 4.55 -1.66
N ILE A 69 -13.56 5.29 -1.52
CA ILE A 69 -12.23 4.72 -1.29
C ILE A 69 -12.33 3.82 -0.06
N ARG A 70 -11.83 2.59 -0.17
CA ARG A 70 -11.68 1.73 0.99
C ARG A 70 -10.30 1.96 1.59
N LEU A 71 -10.28 2.77 2.64
CA LEU A 71 -9.09 3.11 3.44
C LEU A 71 -9.38 2.78 4.90
N GLU A 72 -9.13 1.53 5.29
CA GLU A 72 -9.50 1.03 6.62
C GLU A 72 -8.63 -0.18 7.01
N LYS A 73 -8.64 -0.51 8.29
CA LYS A 73 -7.95 -1.68 8.83
C LYS A 73 -8.94 -2.80 9.17
N GLU A 74 -8.58 -4.03 8.81
CA GLU A 74 -9.33 -5.25 9.07
C GLU A 74 -8.41 -6.30 9.73
N GLU A 75 -8.88 -6.98 10.76
CA GLU A 75 -8.23 -8.19 11.29
C GLU A 75 -8.83 -9.42 10.62
N LYS A 76 -7.98 -10.29 10.08
CA LYS A 76 -8.43 -11.51 9.42
C LYS A 76 -7.63 -12.70 9.88
N LYS A 77 -8.32 -13.83 10.09
CA LYS A 77 -7.64 -15.11 10.34
C LYS A 77 -7.21 -15.69 9.00
N ASP A 78 -5.92 -15.95 8.85
CA ASP A 78 -5.41 -16.69 7.71
C ASP A 78 -5.94 -18.13 7.79
N ASN A 79 -6.61 -18.55 6.72
CA ASN A 79 -7.19 -19.89 6.63
C ASN A 79 -6.11 -20.96 6.48
N LEU A 80 -4.91 -20.62 5.99
CA LEU A 80 -3.83 -21.58 5.82
C LEU A 80 -3.00 -21.74 7.09
N SER A 81 -2.46 -20.64 7.62
CA SER A 81 -1.59 -20.70 8.82
C SER A 81 -2.33 -20.64 10.15
N GLY A 82 -3.63 -20.30 10.15
CA GLY A 82 -4.42 -20.07 11.36
C GLY A 82 -4.07 -18.78 12.12
N LYS A 83 -3.08 -18.00 11.63
CA LYS A 83 -2.61 -16.77 12.27
C LYS A 83 -3.55 -15.60 11.99
N THR A 84 -3.75 -14.72 12.98
CA THR A 84 -4.43 -13.44 12.75
C THR A 84 -3.47 -12.47 12.07
N VAL A 85 -3.90 -11.91 10.94
CA VAL A 85 -3.17 -10.90 10.17
C VAL A 85 -3.93 -9.58 10.19
N GLN A 86 -3.17 -8.47 10.13
CA GLN A 86 -3.73 -7.14 9.94
C GLN A 86 -3.71 -6.81 8.45
N ILE A 87 -4.86 -6.41 7.90
CA ILE A 87 -5.00 -5.97 6.53
C ILE A 87 -5.34 -4.48 6.56
N ILE A 88 -4.54 -3.66 5.89
CA ILE A 88 -4.87 -2.25 5.64
C ILE A 88 -5.30 -2.15 4.18
N HIS A 89 -6.57 -1.85 3.96
CA HIS A 89 -7.12 -1.61 2.64
C HIS A 89 -6.77 -0.19 2.21
N ASN A 90 -6.31 -0.04 0.97
CA ASN A 90 -6.05 1.26 0.34
C ASN A 90 -6.33 1.15 -1.17
N TYR A 91 -7.61 1.06 -1.55
CA TYR A 91 -8.02 0.89 -2.95
C TYR A 91 -9.38 1.55 -3.24
N GLY A 92 -9.78 1.63 -4.51
CA GLY A 92 -11.04 2.26 -4.91
C GLY A 92 -10.91 3.70 -5.43
N HIS A 93 -9.70 4.14 -5.79
CA HIS A 93 -9.41 5.52 -6.17
C HIS A 93 -9.92 5.92 -7.57
N GLY A 94 -10.48 4.99 -8.35
CA GLY A 94 -10.92 5.26 -9.72
C GLY A 94 -9.80 5.86 -10.58
N GLY A 95 -10.07 7.00 -11.21
CA GLY A 95 -9.08 7.76 -12.00
C GLY A 95 -8.17 8.68 -11.18
N ASN A 96 -8.44 8.84 -9.88
CA ASN A 96 -7.77 9.82 -9.02
C ASN A 96 -6.62 9.23 -8.20
N GLY A 97 -6.14 8.04 -8.57
CA GLY A 97 -5.07 7.34 -7.84
C GLY A 97 -3.82 8.21 -7.64
N ILE A 98 -3.41 8.97 -8.65
CA ILE A 98 -2.26 9.90 -8.53
C ILE A 98 -2.57 11.03 -7.55
N ALA A 99 -3.70 11.73 -7.74
CA ALA A 99 -4.07 12.90 -6.95
C ALA A 99 -4.21 12.59 -5.44
N TRP A 100 -4.71 11.40 -5.09
CA TRP A 100 -4.99 11.04 -3.70
C TRP A 100 -3.91 10.16 -3.04
N SER A 101 -2.98 9.62 -3.84
CA SER A 101 -1.98 8.63 -3.41
C SER A 101 -1.22 9.02 -2.13
N PHE A 102 -0.69 10.24 -2.05
CA PHE A 102 0.12 10.69 -0.91
C PHE A 102 -0.69 10.88 0.37
N GLY A 103 -1.91 11.42 0.26
CA GLY A 103 -2.81 11.60 1.39
C GLY A 103 -3.24 10.26 1.97
N CYS A 104 -3.69 9.34 1.12
CA CYS A 104 -4.04 7.99 1.55
C CYS A 104 -2.85 7.23 2.11
N ALA A 105 -1.65 7.36 1.50
CA ALA A 105 -0.43 6.75 2.01
C ALA A 105 -0.01 7.26 3.41
N LYS A 106 -0.25 8.54 3.70
CA LYS A 106 -0.01 9.11 5.04
C LYS A 106 -0.92 8.46 6.09
N GLU A 107 -2.19 8.25 5.77
CA GLU A 107 -3.13 7.58 6.67
C GLU A 107 -2.74 6.11 6.91
N VAL A 108 -2.30 5.40 5.86
CA VAL A 108 -1.75 4.05 5.99
C VAL A 108 -0.54 4.02 6.94
N ALA A 109 0.38 4.97 6.80
CA ALA A 109 1.56 5.05 7.68
C ALA A 109 1.17 5.28 9.15
N ILE A 110 0.13 6.08 9.42
CA ILE A 110 -0.42 6.28 10.77
C ILE A 110 -0.95 4.94 11.33
N MET A 111 -1.74 4.20 10.54
CA MET A 111 -2.26 2.89 10.96
C MET A 111 -1.13 1.88 11.25
N VAL A 112 -0.08 1.85 10.42
CA VAL A 112 1.10 0.98 10.64
C VAL A 112 1.84 1.37 11.92
N LYS A 113 2.03 2.67 12.17
CA LYS A 113 2.68 3.16 13.39
C LYS A 113 1.91 2.74 14.65
N GLN A 114 0.59 2.80 14.62
CA GLN A 114 -0.25 2.31 15.72
C GLN A 114 -0.08 0.81 15.96
N LEU A 115 0.09 0.00 14.91
CA LEU A 115 0.32 -1.44 15.03
C LEU A 115 1.69 -1.75 15.63
N LEU A 116 2.74 -1.05 15.21
CA LEU A 116 4.09 -1.17 15.78
C LEU A 116 4.10 -0.83 17.28
N GLN A 117 3.41 0.24 17.68
CA GLN A 117 3.27 0.62 19.09
C GLN A 117 2.55 -0.46 19.90
N LYS A 118 1.45 -1.02 19.38
CA LYS A 118 0.71 -2.11 20.04
C LYS A 118 1.57 -3.37 20.22
N GLN A 119 2.41 -3.73 19.26
CA GLN A 119 3.33 -4.86 19.39
C GLN A 119 4.38 -4.63 20.48
N SER A 120 4.94 -3.41 20.55
CA SER A 120 5.93 -3.06 21.59
C SER A 120 5.35 -3.23 23.00
N THR A 121 4.14 -2.73 23.24
CA THR A 121 3.46 -2.86 24.55
C THR A 121 3.14 -4.31 24.90
N LYS A 122 2.73 -5.13 23.92
CA LYS A 122 2.46 -6.57 24.13
C LYS A 122 3.70 -7.38 24.47
N SER A 123 4.89 -6.96 24.03
CA SER A 123 6.16 -7.68 24.32
C SER A 123 6.79 -7.32 25.66
N ARG A 124 6.28 -6.28 26.34
CA ARG A 124 6.80 -5.78 27.63
C ARG A 124 6.01 -6.27 28.85
N LEU A 125 4.93 -7.02 28.63
CA LEU A 125 4.13 -7.72 29.65
C LEU A 125 4.45 -9.22 29.57
#